data_AF-X1PBA1-F1
#
_entry.id   AF-X1PBA1-F1
#
_cell.length_a   1.000
_cell.length_b   1.000
_cell.length_c   1.000
_cell.angle_alpha   90.00
_cell.angle_beta   90.00
_cell.angle_gamma   90.00
#
_symmetry.space_group_name_H-M   'P 1'
#
loop_
_entity.id
_entity.type
_entity.pdbx_description
1 polymer ?
#
loop_
_entity_poly.entity_id
_entity_poly.type
_entity_poly.pdbx_seq_one_letter_code
_entity_poly.pdbx_strand_id
1 'polypeptide(L)'
;MRWFQHQTNASDDIKLKRLEEEFSNDGYATFFKLLEKIGKEGKNYRLSLEKYPIDLLAKDFHIALERFEKILKKIKEIKLLEVNVKNIYAPKMKKYADEYTQRGRKYYEIRKYPKEDY
;
A
#
# COMPACT_ATOMS: atom_id res chain seq x y z
N MET A 1 -16.44 -7.57 -12.37
CA MET A 1 -15.90 -7.43 -11.00
C MET A 1 -14.43 -7.00 -11.07
N ARG A 2 -14.12 -5.69 -11.01
CA ARG A 2 -12.74 -5.17 -11.22
C ARG A 2 -11.95 -4.92 -9.93
N TRP A 3 -12.60 -5.02 -8.77
CA TRP A 3 -11.93 -4.98 -7.47
C TRP A 3 -11.08 -6.25 -7.26
N PHE A 4 -11.61 -7.39 -7.69
CA PHE A 4 -10.90 -8.67 -7.70
C PHE A 4 -9.64 -8.60 -8.59
N GLN A 5 -9.72 -8.03 -9.80
CA GLN A 5 -8.57 -7.89 -10.71
C GLN A 5 -7.39 -7.08 -10.14
N HIS A 6 -7.63 -6.05 -9.32
CA HIS A 6 -6.52 -5.30 -8.68
C HIS A 6 -5.87 -6.10 -7.54
N GLN A 7 -6.65 -6.95 -6.85
CA GLN A 7 -6.13 -7.87 -5.83
C GLN A 7 -5.36 -9.02 -6.50
N THR A 8 -5.86 -9.58 -7.62
CA THR A 8 -5.19 -10.65 -8.37
C THR A 8 -3.85 -10.18 -8.96
N ASN A 9 -3.76 -8.93 -9.45
CA ASN A 9 -2.50 -8.38 -9.96
C ASN A 9 -1.45 -8.11 -8.87
N ALA A 10 -1.84 -7.99 -7.59
CA ALA A 10 -0.89 -7.77 -6.52
C ALA A 10 -0.04 -9.02 -6.26
N SER A 11 -0.64 -10.22 -6.34
CA SER A 11 0.10 -11.49 -6.26
C SER A 11 1.06 -11.72 -7.43
N ASP A 12 0.86 -11.02 -8.56
CA ASP A 12 1.77 -11.05 -9.72
C ASP A 12 2.86 -9.97 -9.70
N ASP A 13 2.85 -9.05 -8.72
CA ASP A 13 3.92 -8.05 -8.57
C ASP A 13 5.23 -8.77 -8.18
N ILE A 14 6.21 -8.72 -9.07
CA ILE A 14 7.54 -9.34 -8.88
C ILE A 14 8.19 -8.90 -7.56
N LYS A 15 7.93 -7.67 -7.10
CA LYS A 15 8.47 -7.19 -5.82
C LYS A 15 7.83 -7.90 -4.64
N LEU A 16 6.52 -8.16 -4.70
CA LEU A 16 5.81 -8.92 -3.67
C LEU A 16 6.23 -10.39 -3.68
N LYS A 17 6.39 -11.01 -4.85
CA LYS A 17 6.97 -12.36 -4.96
C LYS A 17 8.35 -12.45 -4.32
N ARG A 18 9.25 -11.48 -4.60
CA ARG A 18 10.58 -11.43 -3.96
C ARG A 18 10.53 -11.26 -2.44
N LEU A 19 9.54 -10.54 -1.93
CA LEU A 19 9.34 -10.36 -0.49
C LEU A 19 8.84 -11.65 0.16
N GLU A 20 7.94 -12.36 -0.53
CA GLU A 20 7.41 -13.66 -0.12
C GLU A 20 8.45 -14.78 -0.20
N GLU A 21 9.33 -14.78 -1.21
CA GLU A 21 10.44 -15.74 -1.31
C GLU A 21 11.40 -15.61 -0.12
N GLU A 22 11.66 -14.39 0.36
CA GLU A 22 12.64 -14.13 1.42
C GLU A 22 12.05 -14.27 2.84
N PHE A 23 10.77 -13.91 3.02
CA PHE A 23 10.12 -13.85 4.34
C PHE A 23 8.85 -14.68 4.45
N SER A 24 8.53 -15.47 3.43
CA SER A 24 7.29 -16.27 3.34
C SER A 24 6.05 -15.40 3.57
N ASN A 25 5.01 -15.99 4.16
CA ASN A 25 3.76 -15.30 4.46
C ASN A 25 3.94 -14.04 5.32
N ASP A 26 4.96 -13.97 6.17
CA ASP A 26 5.18 -12.80 7.03
C ASP A 26 5.51 -11.54 6.20
N GLY A 27 6.33 -11.70 5.16
CA GLY A 27 6.68 -10.60 4.26
C GLY A 27 5.45 -10.06 3.54
N TYR A 28 4.69 -10.97 2.94
CA TYR A 28 3.45 -10.64 2.25
C TYR A 28 2.43 -9.99 3.19
N ALA A 29 2.12 -10.63 4.31
CA ALA A 29 1.15 -10.13 5.29
C ALA A 29 1.57 -8.78 5.88
N THR A 30 2.86 -8.58 6.17
CA THR A 30 3.38 -7.30 6.67
C THR A 30 3.09 -6.15 5.72
N PHE A 31 3.33 -6.35 4.42
CA PHE A 31 3.07 -5.32 3.42
C PHE A 31 1.58 -4.91 3.41
N PHE A 32 0.66 -5.87 3.37
CA PHE A 32 -0.78 -5.56 3.36
C PHE A 32 -1.26 -4.94 4.67
N LYS A 33 -0.81 -5.44 5.82
CA LYS A 33 -1.13 -4.85 7.13
C LYS A 33 -0.62 -3.42 7.25
N LEU A 34 0.56 -3.10 6.68
CA LEU A 34 1.06 -1.71 6.60
C LEU A 34 0.16 -0.84 5.72
N LEU A 35 -0.24 -1.32 4.54
CA LEU A 35 -1.16 -0.58 3.66
C LEU A 35 -2.50 -0.29 4.34
N GLU A 36 -3.07 -1.28 5.04
CA GLU A 36 -4.30 -1.10 5.80
C GLU A 36 -4.13 -0.06 6.92
N LYS A 37 -3.03 -0.14 7.68
CA LYS A 37 -2.74 0.83 8.76
C LYS A 37 -2.55 2.23 8.19
N ILE A 38 -1.84 2.38 7.08
CA ILE A 38 -1.69 3.66 6.36
C ILE A 38 -3.04 4.18 5.86
N GLY A 39 -3.91 3.31 5.34
CA GLY A 39 -5.24 3.69 4.87
C GLY A 39 -6.18 4.13 5.99
N LYS A 40 -6.10 3.49 7.16
CA LYS A 40 -6.96 3.78 8.32
C LYS A 40 -6.48 4.98 9.15
N GLU A 41 -5.19 5.04 9.43
CA GLU A 41 -4.60 5.98 10.40
C GLU A 41 -3.64 6.99 9.76
N GLY A 42 -3.25 6.77 8.51
CA GLY A 42 -2.29 7.62 7.83
C GLY A 42 -2.89 8.93 7.35
N LYS A 43 -2.04 9.96 7.28
CA LYS A 43 -2.37 11.24 6.64
C LYS A 43 -1.52 11.40 5.39
N ASN A 44 -2.12 11.80 4.28
CA ASN A 44 -1.44 11.92 2.98
C ASN A 44 -0.66 10.65 2.59
N TYR A 45 -1.25 9.48 2.83
CA TYR A 45 -0.66 8.16 2.55
C TYR A 45 0.64 7.87 3.34
N ARG A 46 0.86 8.58 4.45
CA ARG A 46 1.99 8.39 5.37
C ARG A 46 1.50 7.94 6.75
N LEU A 47 2.15 6.92 7.31
CA LEU A 47 2.01 6.51 8.70
C LEU A 47 3.15 7.13 9.53
N SER A 48 2.83 7.86 10.59
CA SER A 48 3.85 8.45 11.49
C SER A 48 4.42 7.39 12.43
N LEU A 49 5.75 7.28 12.45
CA LEU A 49 6.47 6.39 13.37
C LEU A 49 6.61 6.98 14.78
N GLU A 50 6.32 8.27 14.97
CA GLU A 50 6.20 8.85 16.31
C GLU A 50 4.93 8.34 17.02
N LYS A 51 3.83 8.16 16.26
CA LYS A 51 2.56 7.62 16.78
C LYS A 51 2.55 6.08 16.79
N TYR A 52 3.19 5.46 15.80
CA TYR A 52 3.26 4.01 15.64
C TYR A 52 4.72 3.57 15.50
N PRO A 53 5.46 3.48 16.61
CA PRO A 53 6.86 3.07 16.56
C PRO A 53 7.00 1.61 16.08
N ILE A 54 8.19 1.27 15.61
CA ILE A 54 8.47 0.00 14.91
C ILE A 54 8.20 -1.21 15.81
N ASP A 55 8.53 -1.13 17.10
CA ASP A 55 8.28 -2.17 18.09
C ASP A 55 6.78 -2.41 18.31
N LEU A 56 5.98 -1.34 18.37
CA LEU A 56 4.53 -1.44 18.48
C LEU A 56 3.94 -2.09 17.24
N LEU A 57 4.40 -1.70 16.05
CA LEU A 57 3.96 -2.29 14.79
C LEU A 57 4.33 -3.77 14.70
N ALA A 58 5.55 -4.15 15.08
CA ALA A 58 5.99 -5.54 15.11
C ALA A 58 5.09 -6.39 16.03
N LYS A 59 4.76 -5.86 17.21
CA LYS A 59 3.86 -6.50 18.17
C LYS A 59 2.43 -6.64 17.64
N ASP A 60 1.84 -5.58 17.09
CA ASP A 60 0.53 -5.59 16.42
C ASP A 60 0.49 -6.63 15.27
N PHE A 61 1.65 -6.89 14.68
CA PHE A 61 1.77 -7.75 13.53
C PHE A 61 2.06 -9.21 13.90
N HIS A 62 2.32 -9.46 15.19
CA HIS A 62 2.76 -10.74 15.73
C HIS A 62 4.06 -11.25 15.08
N ILE A 63 5.00 -10.33 14.83
CA ILE A 63 6.30 -10.61 14.22
C ILE A 63 7.39 -10.18 15.20
N ALA A 64 8.43 -11.00 15.36
CA ALA A 64 9.60 -10.63 16.16
C ALA A 64 10.24 -9.35 15.61
N LEU A 65 10.64 -8.42 16.48
CA LEU A 65 11.14 -7.10 16.08
C LEU A 65 12.28 -7.18 15.05
N GLU A 66 13.28 -8.01 15.29
CA GLU A 66 14.42 -8.20 14.38
C GLU A 66 13.98 -8.69 12.99
N ARG A 67 12.95 -9.54 12.93
CA ARG A 67 12.39 -10.05 11.66
C ARG A 67 11.60 -8.96 10.96
N PHE A 68 10.82 -8.19 11.71
CA PHE A 68 10.05 -7.06 11.18
C PHE A 68 10.95 -5.98 10.58
N GLU A 69 12.07 -5.64 11.25
CA GLU A 69 13.07 -4.70 10.73
C GLU A 69 13.72 -5.19 9.43
N LYS A 70 14.03 -6.49 9.32
CA LYS A 70 14.53 -7.10 8.08
C LYS A 70 13.50 -6.98 6.94
N ILE A 71 12.22 -7.24 7.23
CA ILE A 71 11.13 -7.09 6.26
C ILE A 71 11.02 -5.63 5.80
N LEU A 72 11.03 -4.66 6.73
CA LEU A 72 10.98 -3.23 6.39
C LEU A 72 12.17 -2.79 5.53
N LYS A 73 13.38 -3.28 5.86
CA LYS A 73 14.58 -3.03 5.06
C LYS A 73 14.39 -3.56 3.64
N LYS A 74 13.87 -4.78 3.48
CA LYS A 74 13.60 -5.35 2.16
C LYS A 74 12.54 -4.55 1.39
N ILE A 75 11.43 -4.22 2.03
CA ILE A 75 10.34 -3.39 1.45
C ILE A 75 10.90 -2.08 0.89
N LYS A 76 11.82 -1.44 1.62
CA LYS A 76 12.51 -0.22 1.19
C LYS A 76 13.42 -0.47 -0.01
N GLU A 77 14.23 -1.53 0.03
CA GLU A 77 15.15 -1.92 -1.06
C GLU A 77 14.41 -2.14 -2.38
N ILE A 78 13.32 -2.92 -2.36
CA ILE A 78 12.51 -3.21 -3.54
C ILE A 78 11.56 -2.07 -3.91
N LYS A 79 11.55 -0.96 -3.15
CA LYS A 79 10.72 0.23 -3.39
C LYS A 79 9.22 -0.10 -3.46
N LEU A 80 8.73 -0.91 -2.51
CA LEU A 80 7.29 -1.13 -2.32
C LEU A 80 6.68 -0.01 -1.47
N LEU A 81 7.38 0.38 -0.41
CA LEU A 81 7.08 1.52 0.45
C LEU A 81 8.35 2.34 0.67
N GLU A 82 8.19 3.63 0.94
CA GLU A 82 9.29 4.48 1.39
C GLU A 82 9.32 4.48 2.92
N VAL A 83 10.38 3.91 3.50
CA VAL A 83 10.58 3.86 4.96
C VAL A 83 11.71 4.80 5.35
N ASN A 84 11.39 5.78 6.20
CA ASN A 84 12.35 6.69 6.82
C ASN A 84 12.15 6.72 8.35
N VAL A 85 12.98 7.48 9.06
CA VAL A 85 12.97 7.54 10.53
C VAL A 85 11.65 8.10 11.09
N LYS A 86 10.95 8.97 10.34
CA LYS A 86 9.73 9.65 10.80
C LYS A 86 8.45 8.97 10.35
N ASN A 87 8.44 8.34 9.18
CA ASN A 87 7.22 7.79 8.59
C ASN A 87 7.45 6.67 7.57
N ILE A 88 6.39 5.91 7.34
CA ILE A 88 6.24 4.95 6.25
C ILE A 88 5.25 5.53 5.23
N TYR A 89 5.66 5.66 3.96
CA TYR A 89 4.87 6.25 2.89
C TYR A 89 4.54 5.24 1.79
N ALA A 90 3.28 5.23 1.35
CA ALA A 90 2.77 4.36 0.29
C ALA A 90 2.50 5.14 -1.01
N PRO A 91 3.51 5.35 -1.88
CA PRO A 91 3.35 6.17 -3.09
C PRO A 91 2.34 5.58 -4.09
N LYS A 92 2.26 4.25 -4.20
CA LYS A 92 1.28 3.60 -5.09
C LYS A 92 -0.17 3.88 -4.66
N MET A 93 -0.46 3.98 -3.36
CA MET A 93 -1.82 4.29 -2.88
C MET A 93 -2.28 5.67 -3.35
N LYS A 94 -1.39 6.67 -3.31
CA LYS A 94 -1.67 8.01 -3.84
C LYS A 94 -2.07 7.94 -5.31
N LYS A 95 -1.28 7.24 -6.12
CA LYS A 95 -1.54 7.08 -7.55
C LYS A 95 -2.91 6.44 -7.82
N TYR A 96 -3.24 5.36 -7.10
CA TYR A 96 -4.54 4.69 -7.28
C TYR A 96 -5.73 5.56 -6.84
N ALA A 97 -5.59 6.33 -5.75
CA ALA A 97 -6.62 7.27 -5.30
C ALA A 97 -6.83 8.43 -6.30
N ASP A 98 -5.75 8.96 -6.87
CA ASP A 98 -5.80 9.99 -7.92
C ASP A 98 -6.48 9.45 -9.18
N GLU A 99 -6.11 8.26 -9.65
CA GLU A 99 -6.73 7.61 -10.81
C GLU A 99 -8.23 7.35 -10.60
N TYR A 100 -8.64 6.92 -9.40
CA TYR A 100 -10.05 6.69 -9.07
C TYR A 100 -10.84 8.00 -9.10
N THR A 101 -10.27 9.06 -8.53
CA THR A 101 -10.88 10.40 -8.49
C THR A 101 -11.01 11.00 -9.89
N GLN A 102 -9.99 10.86 -10.75
CA GLN A 102 -10.03 11.31 -12.14
C GLN A 102 -11.07 10.56 -12.97
N ARG A 103 -11.24 9.25 -12.75
CA ARG A 103 -12.29 8.46 -13.42
C ARG A 103 -13.68 8.87 -12.97
N GLY A 104 -13.88 9.16 -11.68
CA GLY A 104 -15.14 9.70 -11.17
C GLY A 104 -15.51 11.05 -11.82
N ARG A 105 -14.53 11.94 -11.99
CA ARG A 105 -14.72 13.21 -12.72
C ARG A 105 -15.12 13.01 -14.17
N LYS A 106 -14.40 12.16 -14.91
CA LYS A 106 -14.76 11.83 -16.31
C LYS A 106 -16.18 11.24 -16.40
N TYR A 107 -16.56 10.36 -15.49
CA TYR A 107 -17.92 9.80 -15.45
C TYR A 107 -18.98 10.88 -15.21
N TYR A 108 -18.70 11.83 -14.31
CA TYR A 108 -19.60 12.96 -14.04
C TYR A 108 -19.70 13.92 -15.24
N GLU A 109 -18.59 14.21 -15.93
CA GLU A 109 -18.58 15.04 -17.14
C GLU A 109 -19.38 14.41 -18.29
N ILE A 110 -19.20 13.11 -18.54
CA ILE A 110 -19.96 12.37 -19.57
C ILE A 110 -21.47 12.37 -19.25
N ARG A 111 -21.84 12.29 -17.98
CA ARG A 111 -23.25 12.24 -17.56
C ARG A 111 -23.92 13.62 -17.51
N LYS A 112 -23.14 14.69 -17.33
CA LYS A 112 -23.62 16.08 -17.29
C LYS A 112 -23.74 16.70 -18.69
N TYR A 113 -22.92 16.26 -19.63
CA TYR A 113 -22.97 16.66 -21.04
C TYR A 113 -22.90 15.40 -21.92
N PRO A 114 -24.00 14.63 -22.02
CA PRO A 114 -24.04 13.54 -22.99
C PRO A 114 -23.82 14.16 -24.38
N LYS A 115 -22.83 13.67 -25.12
CA LYS A 115 -22.69 14.04 -26.53
C LYS A 115 -23.95 13.52 -27.22
N GLU A 116 -24.77 14.42 -27.75
CA GLU A 116 -25.77 14.05 -28.75
C GLU A 116 -25.00 13.56 -29.97
N ASP A 117 -25.10 12.27 -30.25
CA ASP A 117 -24.61 11.67 -31.49
C ASP A 117 -25.42 12.28 -32.65
N TYR A 118 -24.78 13.14 -33.44
CA TYR A 118 -25.29 13.66 -34.72
C TYR A 118 -24.84 12.74 -35.85
#